data_AF-A0A373LAK8-F1
#
_entry.id   AF-A0A373LAK8-F1
#
_cell.length_a   1.000
_cell.length_b   1.000
_cell.length_c   1.000
_cell.angle_alpha   90.00
_cell.angle_beta   90.00
_cell.angle_gamma   90.00
#
_symmetry.space_group_name_H-M   'P 1'
#
loop_
_entity.id
_entity.type
_entity.pdbx_description
1 polymer ?
#
loop_
_entity_poly.entity_id
_entity_poly.type
_entity_poly.pdbx_seq_one_letter_code
_entity_poly.pdbx_strand_id
1 'polypeptide(L)'
;MKKGFKKIMAYFCAIALIVTSVTVYNNKSVSAYEDSEYTALTNGKGAAVGDWSELFAGTYDGLAGNMSYAGSKLDDLSLKIDESCGKPGTWHLQAKTKLTGLTAGKTYDIKTKLNSSMAGILYEKTDVTGVVNSNIEIKVGENETTLQFKATGETETLVFELSGMPTGCVIDFKGITTTEATEIVTTTEQQPEEDGYYASIKGQWTLTSPWSAFSTGSIKYKGTADSNSATVDIKFAEYGGGDWQTQLRVLGSTNTVGPLEAGKDYKVKVDYTASKAFDGLVKVGEKAENVKFAEGTNSLEISYKAETEKPDIYLNLGYAPADEELNIKLTLVKVEDIQTSVDPTSNNVTSADVTSPDATSADVT
;
A
#
# COMPACT_ATOMS: atom_id res chain seq x y z
N MET A 1 64.35 -62.89 9.42
CA MET A 1 63.06 -63.63 9.39
C MET A 1 62.23 -63.23 10.61
N LYS A 2 61.00 -62.75 10.37
CA LYS A 2 59.85 -62.62 11.29
C LYS A 2 60.12 -62.07 12.70
N LYS A 3 59.94 -60.75 12.89
CA LYS A 3 59.64 -60.18 14.22
C LYS A 3 58.14 -60.32 14.49
N GLY A 4 57.78 -61.35 15.25
CA GLY A 4 56.45 -61.57 15.79
C GLY A 4 56.24 -60.78 17.09
N PHE A 5 55.14 -60.02 17.10
CA PHE A 5 54.25 -59.70 18.21
C PHE A 5 54.67 -60.04 19.65
N LYS A 6 54.68 -59.02 20.51
CA LYS A 6 54.04 -59.07 21.83
C LYS A 6 53.44 -57.70 22.17
N LYS A 7 52.11 -57.66 22.25
CA LYS A 7 51.28 -56.57 22.78
C LYS A 7 51.54 -56.44 24.28
N ILE A 8 51.78 -55.23 24.80
CA ILE A 8 51.30 -54.80 26.11
C ILE A 8 50.74 -53.38 25.96
N MET A 9 49.56 -53.23 26.53
CA MET A 9 48.55 -52.20 26.38
C MET A 9 48.83 -51.08 27.38
N ALA A 10 48.94 -49.84 26.91
CA ALA A 10 48.77 -48.64 27.72
C ALA A 10 48.01 -47.61 26.88
N TYR A 11 46.68 -47.70 26.95
CA TYR A 11 45.78 -46.66 26.49
C TYR A 11 45.91 -45.48 27.46
N PHE A 12 46.67 -44.46 27.09
CA PHE A 12 46.51 -43.15 27.72
C PHE A 12 45.32 -42.46 27.03
N CYS A 13 44.18 -42.44 27.72
CA CYS A 13 43.11 -41.49 27.42
C CYS A 13 43.65 -40.09 27.67
N ALA A 14 43.95 -39.35 26.61
CA ALA A 14 44.08 -37.90 26.68
C ALA A 14 42.68 -37.32 26.91
N ILE A 15 42.30 -37.17 28.18
CA ILE A 15 41.13 -36.39 28.56
C ILE A 15 41.48 -34.92 28.34
N ALA A 16 40.68 -34.32 27.46
CA ALA A 16 40.37 -32.91 27.25
C ALA A 16 41.04 -31.88 28.18
N LEU A 17 41.71 -30.92 27.54
CA LEU A 17 41.53 -29.50 27.79
C LEU A 17 41.73 -28.77 26.46
N ILE A 18 40.77 -28.95 25.55
CA ILE A 18 40.52 -27.88 24.57
C ILE A 18 39.84 -26.81 25.42
N VAL A 19 40.60 -25.80 25.82
CA VAL A 19 40.01 -24.52 26.18
C VAL A 19 39.43 -24.00 24.86
N THR A 20 38.22 -24.43 24.53
CA THR A 20 37.36 -23.59 23.74
C THR A 20 37.20 -22.36 24.60
N SER A 21 37.92 -21.29 24.27
CA SER A 21 37.33 -19.99 24.49
C SER A 21 36.00 -20.04 23.76
N VAL A 22 34.95 -20.42 24.48
CA VAL A 22 33.64 -19.86 24.28
C VAL A 22 33.88 -18.37 24.47
N THR A 23 34.36 -17.71 23.41
CA THR A 23 33.91 -16.37 23.14
C THR A 23 32.42 -16.58 23.05
N VAL A 24 31.74 -16.34 24.17
CA VAL A 24 30.34 -15.96 24.14
C VAL A 24 30.36 -14.85 23.10
N TYR A 25 29.95 -15.20 21.87
CA TYR A 25 29.65 -14.21 20.87
C TYR A 25 28.53 -13.44 21.54
N ASN A 26 28.88 -12.33 22.18
CA ASN A 26 27.95 -11.45 22.81
C ASN A 26 27.13 -10.91 21.65
N ASN A 27 26.06 -11.62 21.32
CA ASN A 27 25.00 -11.20 20.42
C ASN A 27 24.14 -10.11 21.10
N LYS A 28 24.78 -9.30 21.95
CA LYS A 28 24.22 -8.25 22.78
C LYS A 28 24.96 -6.96 22.44
N SER A 29 24.54 -6.35 21.34
CA SER A 29 24.28 -4.93 21.19
C SER A 29 24.21 -4.63 19.69
N VAL A 30 23.04 -4.84 19.07
CA VAL A 30 22.80 -4.27 17.73
C VAL A 30 22.76 -2.75 17.80
N SER A 31 22.35 -2.20 18.95
CA SER A 31 22.31 -0.78 19.22
C SER A 31 23.56 -0.27 19.91
N ALA A 32 23.97 0.95 19.54
CA ALA A 32 24.91 1.74 20.33
C ALA A 32 24.29 2.32 21.63
N TYR A 33 22.97 2.17 21.80
CA TYR A 33 22.22 2.75 22.91
C TYR A 33 21.79 1.69 23.92
N GLU A 34 21.80 2.08 25.18
CA GLU A 34 21.19 1.33 26.29
C GLU A 34 19.67 1.52 26.29
N ASP A 35 18.94 0.56 26.85
CA ASP A 35 17.47 0.57 26.91
C ASP A 35 16.90 1.86 27.55
N SER A 36 17.63 2.48 28.48
CA SER A 36 17.22 3.72 29.15
C SER A 36 17.31 4.98 28.29
N GLU A 37 18.02 4.91 27.16
CA GLU A 37 18.22 6.06 26.25
C GLU A 37 17.10 6.17 25.21
N TYR A 38 16.26 5.14 25.10
CA TYR A 38 15.14 5.13 24.16
C TYR A 38 13.99 6.00 24.66
N THR A 39 13.49 6.83 23.76
CA THR A 39 12.28 7.62 23.94
C THR A 39 11.11 6.91 23.27
N ALA A 40 10.09 6.56 24.04
CA ALA A 40 8.87 5.95 23.50
C ALA A 40 8.07 6.95 22.66
N LEU A 41 7.64 6.52 21.48
CA LEU A 41 6.70 7.30 20.67
C LEU A 41 5.32 7.29 21.31
N THR A 42 4.60 8.40 21.14
CA THR A 42 3.21 8.47 21.59
C THR A 42 2.32 7.79 20.56
N ASN A 43 1.54 6.80 21.02
CA ASN A 43 0.61 6.05 20.17
C ASN A 43 -0.27 6.98 19.30
N GLY A 44 -0.28 6.72 17.99
CA GLY A 44 -1.08 7.43 16.99
C GLY A 44 -0.61 8.85 16.68
N LYS A 45 0.59 9.26 17.13
CA LYS A 45 1.14 10.59 16.87
C LYS A 45 2.54 10.51 16.26
N GLY A 46 2.70 11.11 15.09
CA GLY A 46 4.01 11.28 14.46
C GLY A 46 4.90 12.25 15.23
N ALA A 47 6.21 11.99 15.24
CA ALA A 47 7.22 12.84 15.84
C ALA A 47 8.36 13.10 14.85
N ALA A 48 8.70 14.38 14.62
CA ALA A 48 9.89 14.74 13.86
C ALA A 48 11.14 14.63 14.77
N VAL A 49 12.19 13.97 14.29
CA VAL A 49 13.39 13.68 15.09
C VAL A 49 14.65 13.88 14.22
N GLY A 50 15.26 15.06 14.34
CA GLY A 50 16.48 15.42 13.59
C GLY A 50 16.28 15.34 12.08
N ASP A 51 17.06 14.49 11.41
CA ASP A 51 17.01 14.25 9.96
C ASP A 51 15.79 13.42 9.52
N TRP A 52 15.06 12.85 10.49
CA TRP A 52 13.85 12.08 10.26
C TRP A 52 12.63 12.98 10.36
N SER A 53 11.99 13.22 9.22
CA SER A 53 10.80 14.05 9.11
C SER A 53 9.62 13.55 9.95
N GLU A 54 9.51 12.23 10.13
CA GLU A 54 8.48 11.64 10.99
C GLU A 54 8.85 10.22 11.41
N LEU A 55 8.77 9.92 12.70
CA LEU A 55 8.68 8.58 13.26
C LEU A 55 7.24 8.38 13.76
N PHE A 56 6.62 7.26 13.41
CA PHE A 56 5.23 6.98 13.76
C PHE A 56 5.07 5.57 14.32
N ALA A 57 4.28 5.46 15.39
CA ALA A 57 3.80 4.21 15.95
C ALA A 57 2.31 4.35 16.28
N GLY A 58 1.49 3.39 15.89
CA GLY A 58 0.04 3.43 16.07
C GLY A 58 -0.58 2.06 16.26
N THR A 59 -1.47 1.96 17.24
CA THR A 59 -2.37 0.84 17.47
C THR A 59 -3.78 1.26 17.07
N TYR A 60 -4.28 0.66 15.99
CA TYR A 60 -5.63 0.87 15.45
C TYR A 60 -6.06 -0.39 14.68
N ASP A 61 -7.35 -0.51 14.37
CA ASP A 61 -7.93 -1.67 13.68
C ASP A 61 -7.60 -3.05 14.32
N GLY A 62 -7.41 -3.06 15.64
CA GLY A 62 -7.05 -4.26 16.39
C GLY A 62 -5.63 -4.77 16.14
N LEU A 63 -4.78 -3.98 15.47
CA LEU A 63 -3.39 -4.30 15.18
C LEU A 63 -2.47 -3.41 16.03
N ALA A 64 -1.50 -4.04 16.68
CA ALA A 64 -0.56 -3.36 17.56
C ALA A 64 0.59 -2.69 16.79
N GLY A 65 1.01 -1.54 17.27
CA GLY A 65 2.19 -0.83 16.80
C GLY A 65 2.71 0.10 17.89
N ASN A 66 3.80 -0.29 18.54
CA ASN A 66 4.52 0.51 19.53
C ASN A 66 6.03 0.47 19.21
N MET A 67 6.67 1.63 19.24
CA MET A 67 8.09 1.76 18.93
C MET A 67 8.71 2.89 19.74
N SER A 68 9.96 2.70 20.13
CA SER A 68 10.80 3.70 20.76
C SER A 68 12.00 4.01 19.87
N TYR A 69 12.61 5.18 20.06
CA TYR A 69 13.76 5.60 19.27
C TYR A 69 14.89 6.16 20.13
N ALA A 70 16.10 6.06 19.62
CA ALA A 70 17.28 6.77 20.09
C ALA A 70 18.08 7.27 18.88
N GLY A 71 18.87 8.34 19.05
CA GLY A 71 19.50 9.02 17.91
C GLY A 71 18.54 9.93 17.14
N SER A 72 19.04 10.59 16.11
CA SER A 72 18.28 11.59 15.35
C SER A 72 18.80 11.86 13.93
N LYS A 73 19.95 11.30 13.55
CA LYS A 73 20.57 11.46 12.24
C LYS A 73 20.30 10.23 11.37
N LEU A 74 20.57 10.35 10.07
CA LEU A 74 20.40 9.23 9.13
C LEU A 74 21.33 8.05 9.41
N ASP A 75 22.44 8.26 10.11
CA ASP A 75 23.47 7.25 10.40
C ASP A 75 23.56 6.84 11.88
N ASP A 76 22.73 7.41 12.75
CA ASP A 76 22.71 7.09 14.19
C ASP A 76 21.33 6.76 14.76
N LEU A 77 20.26 6.83 13.95
CA LEU A 77 18.92 6.46 14.41
C LEU A 77 18.86 4.96 14.73
N SER A 78 18.36 4.66 15.93
CA SER A 78 18.04 3.32 16.38
C SER A 78 16.56 3.25 16.75
N LEU A 79 15.86 2.25 16.23
CA LEU A 79 14.44 2.00 16.47
C LEU A 79 14.26 0.68 17.19
N LYS A 80 13.58 0.71 18.33
CA LYS A 80 13.19 -0.47 19.10
C LYS A 80 11.71 -0.76 18.89
N ILE A 81 11.41 -1.91 18.31
CA ILE A 81 10.06 -2.39 18.06
C ILE A 81 9.50 -2.97 19.36
N ASP A 82 8.83 -2.14 20.15
CA ASP A 82 8.28 -2.55 21.45
C ASP A 82 7.08 -3.49 21.29
N GLU A 83 6.28 -3.28 20.24
CA GLU A 83 5.18 -4.17 19.86
C GLU A 83 4.87 -4.03 18.37
N SER A 84 4.68 -5.15 17.69
CA SER A 84 4.39 -5.19 16.25
C SER A 84 3.25 -6.15 15.96
N CYS A 85 2.39 -5.77 15.02
CA CYS A 85 1.35 -6.65 14.49
C CYS A 85 1.91 -7.76 13.57
N GLY A 86 3.20 -7.72 13.22
CA GLY A 86 3.86 -8.72 12.39
C GLY A 86 3.32 -8.79 10.96
N LYS A 87 2.61 -7.75 10.51
CA LYS A 87 2.02 -7.65 9.17
C LYS A 87 2.81 -6.65 8.33
N PRO A 88 3.70 -7.14 7.44
CA PRO A 88 4.42 -6.27 6.52
C PRO A 88 3.46 -5.50 5.60
N GLY A 89 3.85 -4.31 5.15
CA GLY A 89 3.00 -3.46 4.30
C GLY A 89 1.90 -2.69 5.04
N THR A 90 1.83 -2.79 6.38
CA THR A 90 0.86 -2.04 7.20
C THR A 90 1.50 -0.83 7.88
N TRP A 91 0.69 0.20 8.10
CA TRP A 91 1.16 1.56 8.43
C TRP A 91 1.38 1.82 9.93
N HIS A 92 1.26 0.79 10.75
CA HIS A 92 1.32 0.88 12.21
C HIS A 92 2.67 1.36 12.73
N LEU A 93 3.77 1.01 12.06
CA LEU A 93 5.13 1.43 12.39
C LEU A 93 5.83 2.02 11.17
N GLN A 94 6.25 3.29 11.25
CA GLN A 94 6.90 3.99 10.14
C GLN A 94 8.08 4.85 10.58
N ALA A 95 9.07 4.98 9.70
CA ALA A 95 10.09 6.00 9.78
C ALA A 95 10.21 6.72 8.42
N LYS A 96 10.20 8.04 8.41
CA LYS A 96 10.19 8.87 7.21
C LYS A 96 11.34 9.85 7.23
N THR A 97 12.06 9.96 6.11
CA THR A 97 13.06 11.01 5.90
C THR A 97 12.85 11.71 4.57
N LYS A 98 13.28 12.96 4.49
CA LYS A 98 13.16 13.81 3.32
C LYS A 98 14.45 13.78 2.51
N LEU A 99 14.34 13.37 1.25
CA LEU A 99 15.40 13.46 0.25
C LEU A 99 15.34 14.86 -0.38
N THR A 100 16.50 15.48 -0.59
CA THR A 100 16.64 16.84 -1.13
C THR A 100 17.73 16.93 -2.19
N GLY A 101 17.69 17.98 -3.00
CA GLY A 101 18.70 18.19 -4.06
C GLY A 101 18.45 17.33 -5.30
N LEU A 102 17.21 16.88 -5.49
CA LEU A 102 16.79 16.11 -6.63
C LEU A 102 16.53 17.03 -7.84
N THR A 103 16.64 16.49 -9.04
CA THR A 103 16.26 17.18 -10.28
C THR A 103 15.13 16.43 -10.94
N ALA A 104 14.02 17.11 -11.21
CA ALA A 104 12.85 16.52 -11.86
C ALA A 104 13.24 15.84 -13.19
N GLY A 105 12.72 14.63 -13.40
CA GLY A 105 12.99 13.81 -14.58
C GLY A 105 14.25 12.95 -14.50
N LYS A 106 15.12 13.14 -13.49
CA LYS A 106 16.30 12.29 -13.25
C LYS A 106 15.96 11.08 -12.40
N THR A 107 16.67 9.99 -12.63
CA THR A 107 16.56 8.75 -11.86
C THR A 107 17.65 8.73 -10.78
N TYR A 108 17.29 8.31 -9.57
CA TYR A 108 18.16 8.25 -8.42
C TYR A 108 18.12 6.86 -7.78
N ASP A 109 19.28 6.40 -7.34
CA ASP A 109 19.43 5.24 -6.48
C ASP A 109 19.48 5.69 -5.02
N ILE A 110 18.62 5.09 -4.20
CA ILE A 110 18.68 5.14 -2.75
C ILE A 110 19.37 3.86 -2.31
N LYS A 111 20.34 4.00 -1.41
CA LYS A 111 20.95 2.90 -0.69
C LYS A 111 20.80 3.14 0.79
N THR A 112 20.19 2.19 1.48
CA THR A 112 20.06 2.20 2.93
C THR A 112 20.91 1.11 3.53
N LYS A 113 21.66 1.45 4.58
CA LYS A 113 22.41 0.49 5.40
C LYS A 113 21.78 0.44 6.77
N LEU A 114 21.58 -0.76 7.29
CA LEU A 114 21.04 -0.95 8.63
C LEU A 114 21.59 -2.23 9.28
N ASN A 115 21.61 -2.26 10.60
CA ASN A 115 21.81 -3.47 11.39
C ASN A 115 20.50 -3.85 12.08
N SER A 116 20.21 -5.15 12.15
CA SER A 116 19.01 -5.64 12.84
C SER A 116 19.35 -6.71 13.88
N SER A 117 18.69 -6.65 15.04
CA SER A 117 18.84 -7.67 16.11
C SER A 117 18.06 -8.94 15.84
N MET A 118 17.07 -8.87 14.95
CA MET A 118 16.19 -9.98 14.61
C MET A 118 15.93 -10.00 13.10
N ALA A 119 15.70 -11.18 12.54
CA ALA A 119 15.21 -11.26 11.17
C ALA A 119 13.77 -10.74 11.10
N GLY A 120 13.38 -10.17 9.96
CA GLY A 120 12.05 -9.63 9.76
C GLY A 120 11.84 -9.17 8.32
N ILE A 121 10.71 -8.50 8.09
CA ILE A 121 10.36 -7.99 6.78
C ILE A 121 10.17 -6.47 6.87
N LEU A 122 10.82 -5.75 5.97
CA LEU A 122 10.77 -4.31 5.85
C LEU A 122 10.26 -3.90 4.46
N TYR A 123 9.61 -2.74 4.38
CA TYR A 123 9.24 -2.12 3.11
C TYR A 123 9.90 -0.76 3.01
N GLU A 124 10.37 -0.43 1.82
CA GLU A 124 10.86 0.91 1.48
C GLU A 124 10.00 1.47 0.36
N LYS A 125 9.54 2.71 0.53
CA LYS A 125 8.74 3.39 -0.48
C LYS A 125 9.11 4.84 -0.61
N THR A 126 8.88 5.36 -1.80
CA THR A 126 8.78 6.80 -2.04
C THR A 126 7.33 7.22 -1.92
N ASP A 127 7.07 8.37 -1.32
CA ASP A 127 5.71 8.85 -1.07
C ASP A 127 5.11 9.45 -2.33
N VAL A 128 5.77 10.44 -2.93
CA VAL A 128 5.26 11.17 -4.11
C VAL A 128 5.34 10.30 -5.36
N THR A 129 6.46 9.61 -5.59
CA THR A 129 6.59 8.75 -6.78
C THR A 129 5.93 7.38 -6.62
N GLY A 130 5.59 6.97 -5.39
CA GLY A 130 4.87 5.73 -5.13
C GLY A 130 5.62 4.44 -5.49
N VAL A 131 6.93 4.52 -5.74
CA VAL A 131 7.79 3.35 -5.97
C VAL A 131 7.97 2.61 -4.66
N VAL A 132 7.77 1.29 -4.67
CA VAL A 132 7.85 0.43 -3.48
C VAL A 132 8.83 -0.71 -3.73
N ASN A 133 9.79 -0.89 -2.82
CA ASN A 133 10.54 -2.12 -2.63
C ASN A 133 9.94 -2.86 -1.43
N SER A 134 9.06 -3.82 -1.74
CA SER A 134 8.28 -4.57 -0.77
C SER A 134 8.93 -5.89 -0.38
N ASN A 135 8.59 -6.40 0.81
CA ASN A 135 9.05 -7.69 1.31
C ASN A 135 10.58 -7.84 1.34
N ILE A 136 11.27 -6.78 1.74
CA ILE A 136 12.71 -6.82 1.92
C ILE A 136 12.99 -7.71 3.13
N GLU A 137 13.61 -8.86 2.89
CA GLU A 137 14.08 -9.74 3.95
C GLU A 137 15.26 -9.12 4.69
N ILE A 138 15.04 -8.75 5.94
CA ILE A 138 16.07 -8.27 6.84
C ILE A 138 16.58 -9.45 7.66
N LYS A 139 17.90 -9.63 7.68
CA LYS A 139 18.60 -10.66 8.45
C LYS A 139 19.14 -10.07 9.75
N VAL A 140 19.46 -10.93 10.71
CA VAL A 140 20.21 -10.52 11.90
C VAL A 140 21.60 -10.03 11.47
N GLY A 141 22.06 -8.91 12.02
CA GLY A 141 23.32 -8.27 11.66
C GLY A 141 23.15 -7.23 10.54
N GLU A 142 24.18 -7.07 9.72
CA GLU A 142 24.25 -6.02 8.69
C GLU A 142 23.38 -6.34 7.46
N ASN A 143 22.69 -5.32 6.96
CA ASN A 143 21.85 -5.37 5.77
C ASN A 143 22.08 -4.11 4.92
N GLU A 144 21.93 -4.28 3.62
CA GLU A 144 21.92 -3.19 2.65
C GLU A 144 20.73 -3.39 1.72
N THR A 145 20.00 -2.31 1.47
CA THR A 145 18.84 -2.28 0.57
C THR A 145 19.05 -1.21 -0.48
N THR A 146 18.37 -1.38 -1.63
CA THR A 146 18.37 -0.39 -2.70
C THR A 146 16.96 -0.13 -3.21
N LEU A 147 16.70 1.12 -3.57
CA LEU A 147 15.46 1.56 -4.19
C LEU A 147 15.80 2.59 -5.27
N GLN A 148 15.40 2.33 -6.51
CA GLN A 148 15.58 3.28 -7.61
C GLN A 148 14.27 3.99 -7.91
N PHE A 149 14.28 5.32 -8.05
CA PHE A 149 13.10 6.12 -8.38
C PHE A 149 13.40 7.26 -9.34
N LYS A 150 12.40 7.72 -10.09
CA LYS A 150 12.51 8.88 -10.97
C LYS A 150 11.89 10.11 -10.32
N ALA A 151 12.72 11.10 -9.97
CA ALA A 151 12.27 12.29 -9.26
C ALA A 151 11.27 13.10 -10.07
N THR A 152 10.21 13.58 -9.42
CA THR A 152 9.18 14.48 -10.00
C THR A 152 9.40 15.95 -9.63
N GLY A 153 10.27 16.22 -8.65
CA GLY A 153 10.59 17.55 -8.16
C GLY A 153 11.94 17.60 -7.46
N GLU A 154 12.15 18.62 -6.63
CA GLU A 154 13.41 18.85 -5.90
C GLU A 154 13.54 18.02 -4.62
N THR A 155 12.42 17.43 -4.16
CA THR A 155 12.34 16.68 -2.92
C THR A 155 11.46 15.45 -3.07
N GLU A 156 11.74 14.42 -2.28
CA GLU A 156 10.94 13.20 -2.14
C GLU A 156 10.95 12.76 -0.66
N THR A 157 9.96 12.00 -0.23
CA THR A 157 9.94 11.37 1.09
C THR A 157 10.23 9.88 0.93
N LEU A 158 11.29 9.40 1.60
CA LEU A 158 11.55 7.97 1.77
C LEU A 158 10.86 7.49 3.04
N VAL A 159 10.07 6.44 2.93
CA VAL A 159 9.33 5.84 4.04
C VAL A 159 9.75 4.38 4.21
N PHE A 160 10.07 4.04 5.44
CA PHE A 160 10.28 2.68 5.90
C PHE A 160 9.01 2.22 6.63
N GLU A 161 8.39 1.13 6.19
CA GLU A 161 7.31 0.48 6.95
C GLU A 161 7.88 -0.73 7.68
N LEU A 162 7.69 -0.73 9.01
CA LEU A 162 8.43 -1.60 9.93
C LEU A 162 7.54 -2.65 10.61
N SER A 163 6.24 -2.67 10.29
CA SER A 163 5.25 -3.57 10.90
C SER A 163 5.50 -5.06 10.61
N GLY A 164 6.39 -5.39 9.66
CA GLY A 164 6.86 -6.75 9.42
C GLY A 164 8.07 -7.17 10.26
N MET A 165 8.63 -6.26 11.06
CA MET A 165 9.71 -6.55 11.99
C MET A 165 9.14 -7.08 13.32
N PRO A 166 9.78 -8.06 13.97
CA PRO A 166 9.21 -8.69 15.15
C PRO A 166 9.31 -7.82 16.41
N THR A 167 8.38 -8.04 17.35
CA THR A 167 8.45 -7.46 18.70
C THR A 167 9.78 -7.80 19.38
N GLY A 168 10.41 -6.79 19.99
CA GLY A 168 11.75 -6.87 20.58
C GLY A 168 12.90 -6.64 19.59
N CYS A 169 12.62 -6.45 18.31
CA CYS A 169 13.62 -6.10 17.32
C CYS A 169 14.19 -4.71 17.57
N VAL A 170 15.49 -4.55 17.32
CA VAL A 170 16.18 -3.27 17.28
C VAL A 170 16.80 -3.11 15.90
N ILE A 171 16.52 -1.98 15.27
CA ILE A 171 16.96 -1.62 13.92
C ILE A 171 17.81 -0.37 14.03
N ASP A 172 19.07 -0.49 13.66
CA ASP A 172 20.06 0.58 13.68
C ASP A 172 20.33 1.04 12.25
N PHE A 173 19.89 2.24 11.88
CA PHE A 173 20.27 2.84 10.60
C PHE A 173 21.73 3.25 10.65
N LYS A 174 22.48 2.88 9.61
CA LYS A 174 23.92 3.17 9.44
C LYS A 174 24.19 4.13 8.27
N GLY A 175 23.13 4.72 7.73
CA GLY A 175 23.19 5.72 6.69
C GLY A 175 22.25 5.43 5.53
N ILE A 176 21.77 6.53 4.94
CA ILE A 176 20.98 6.55 3.70
C ILE A 176 21.71 7.46 2.73
N THR A 177 21.94 6.99 1.52
CA THR A 177 22.57 7.77 0.45
C THR A 177 21.67 7.82 -0.77
N THR A 178 21.60 8.97 -1.42
CA THR A 178 20.87 9.18 -2.67
C THR A 178 21.81 9.72 -3.73
N THR A 179 21.92 9.03 -4.86
CA THR A 179 22.84 9.39 -5.96
C THR A 179 22.12 9.28 -7.29
N GLU A 180 22.46 10.15 -8.26
CA GLU A 180 21.93 10.01 -9.63
C GLU A 180 22.35 8.64 -10.20
N ALA A 181 21.39 7.90 -10.74
CA ALA A 181 21.60 6.55 -11.22
C ALA A 181 22.43 6.55 -12.51
N THR A 182 23.50 5.74 -12.54
CA THR A 182 24.30 5.54 -13.77
C THR A 182 23.75 4.41 -14.63
N GLU A 183 23.07 3.44 -14.02
CA GLU A 183 22.39 2.34 -14.69
C GLU A 183 20.92 2.34 -14.26
N ILE A 184 20.02 2.36 -15.25
CA ILE A 184 18.59 2.34 -14.98
C ILE A 184 18.19 0.88 -14.82
N VAL A 185 17.77 0.51 -13.61
CA VAL A 185 17.15 -0.78 -13.34
C VAL A 185 15.78 -0.76 -13.97
N THR A 186 15.65 -1.30 -15.18
CA THR A 186 14.35 -1.63 -15.73
C THR A 186 13.82 -2.82 -14.95
N THR A 187 12.92 -2.56 -13.99
CA THR A 187 12.02 -3.59 -13.49
C THR A 187 11.23 -4.06 -14.70
N THR A 188 11.46 -5.29 -15.15
CA THR A 188 10.68 -5.85 -16.25
C THR A 188 9.23 -5.87 -15.77
N GLU A 189 8.38 -5.08 -16.42
CA GLU A 189 6.94 -5.08 -16.16
C GLU A 189 6.47 -6.54 -16.21
N GLN A 190 5.77 -6.99 -15.16
CA GLN A 190 5.27 -8.36 -15.13
C GLN A 190 4.46 -8.58 -16.39
N GLN A 191 4.76 -9.62 -17.15
CA GLN A 191 4.00 -9.93 -18.35
C GLN A 191 2.68 -10.59 -17.95
N PRO A 192 1.60 -10.32 -18.68
CA PRO A 192 0.35 -11.01 -18.41
C PRO A 192 0.52 -12.51 -18.71
N GLU A 193 -0.25 -13.34 -18.01
CA GLU A 193 -0.39 -14.74 -18.34
C GLU A 193 -1.13 -14.93 -19.67
N GLU A 194 -1.25 -16.18 -20.14
CA GLU A 194 -1.89 -16.51 -21.42
C GLU A 194 -3.36 -16.05 -21.52
N ASP A 195 -4.04 -15.93 -20.38
CA ASP A 195 -5.42 -15.43 -20.26
C ASP A 195 -5.52 -13.88 -20.26
N GLY A 196 -4.38 -13.19 -20.35
CA GLY A 196 -4.27 -11.73 -20.36
C GLY A 196 -4.34 -11.08 -18.97
N TYR A 197 -4.38 -11.87 -17.89
CA TYR A 197 -4.34 -11.33 -16.52
C TYR A 197 -2.92 -11.30 -15.97
N TYR A 198 -2.67 -10.32 -15.10
CA TYR A 198 -1.51 -10.29 -14.24
C TYR A 198 -1.84 -10.99 -12.92
N ALA A 199 -0.99 -11.91 -12.48
CA ALA A 199 -1.09 -12.49 -11.14
C ALA A 199 -0.42 -11.58 -10.11
N SER A 200 -1.11 -11.30 -9.01
CA SER A 200 -0.52 -10.59 -7.88
C SER A 200 0.57 -11.44 -7.22
N ILE A 201 1.64 -10.79 -6.77
CA ILE A 201 2.63 -11.42 -5.90
C ILE A 201 2.17 -11.24 -4.45
N LYS A 202 2.05 -12.34 -3.71
CA LYS A 202 1.51 -12.34 -2.35
C LYS A 202 2.36 -11.47 -1.42
N GLY A 203 1.71 -10.51 -0.80
CA GLY A 203 2.31 -9.49 0.05
C GLY A 203 3.27 -8.56 -0.69
N GLN A 204 3.19 -8.40 -2.02
CA GLN A 204 4.02 -7.44 -2.74
C GLN A 204 3.18 -6.61 -3.69
N TRP A 205 3.69 -5.44 -4.06
CA TRP A 205 3.12 -4.69 -5.16
C TRP A 205 3.55 -5.34 -6.48
N THR A 206 2.59 -5.87 -7.22
CA THR A 206 2.75 -6.15 -8.65
C THR A 206 2.56 -4.84 -9.40
N LEU A 207 3.66 -4.33 -9.97
CA LEU A 207 3.67 -3.09 -10.74
C LEU A 207 3.40 -3.37 -12.22
N THR A 208 2.21 -3.00 -12.68
CA THR A 208 1.82 -3.04 -14.11
C THR A 208 1.13 -1.74 -14.50
N SER A 209 1.05 -1.49 -15.80
CA SER A 209 0.32 -0.38 -16.38
C SER A 209 -1.02 -0.85 -16.95
N PRO A 210 -2.13 -0.13 -16.72
CA PRO A 210 -2.25 1.08 -15.92
C PRO A 210 -2.53 0.82 -14.43
N TRP A 211 -2.87 -0.42 -14.07
CA TRP A 211 -3.19 -0.82 -12.71
C TRP A 211 -2.02 -1.49 -12.04
N SER A 212 -1.70 -1.11 -10.81
CA SER A 212 -0.85 -1.90 -9.93
C SER A 212 -1.69 -2.55 -8.84
N ALA A 213 -1.28 -3.71 -8.34
CA ALA A 213 -2.00 -4.42 -7.31
C ALA A 213 -1.10 -4.85 -6.14
N PHE A 214 -1.63 -4.78 -4.93
CA PHE A 214 -1.08 -5.42 -3.74
C PHE A 214 -2.11 -6.40 -3.20
N SER A 215 -1.71 -7.60 -2.81
CA SER A 215 -2.63 -8.54 -2.16
C SER A 215 -1.89 -9.43 -1.18
N THR A 216 -2.37 -9.51 0.07
CA THR A 216 -1.93 -10.55 1.02
C THR A 216 -2.58 -11.89 0.72
N GLY A 217 -3.67 -11.92 -0.05
CA GLY A 217 -4.19 -13.12 -0.69
C GLY A 217 -3.56 -13.31 -2.08
N SER A 218 -4.30 -13.96 -2.96
CA SER A 218 -3.91 -14.20 -4.35
C SER A 218 -5.02 -13.70 -5.27
N ILE A 219 -4.71 -12.72 -6.12
CA ILE A 219 -5.64 -12.22 -7.15
C ILE A 219 -5.01 -12.30 -8.54
N LYS A 220 -5.86 -12.34 -9.55
CA LYS A 220 -5.52 -12.02 -10.93
C LYS A 220 -6.27 -10.77 -11.34
N TYR A 221 -5.64 -9.89 -12.11
CA TYR A 221 -6.30 -8.68 -12.58
C TYR A 221 -5.86 -8.27 -13.98
N LYS A 222 -6.74 -7.58 -14.70
CA LYS A 222 -6.43 -6.89 -15.94
C LYS A 222 -7.32 -5.67 -16.06
N GLY A 223 -6.79 -4.59 -16.61
CA GLY A 223 -7.55 -3.37 -16.69
C GLY A 223 -6.95 -2.36 -17.65
N THR A 224 -7.75 -1.34 -17.91
CA THR A 224 -7.38 -0.19 -18.73
C THR A 224 -7.70 1.09 -17.95
N ALA A 225 -7.03 2.17 -18.33
CA ALA A 225 -7.32 3.49 -17.85
C ALA A 225 -7.08 4.46 -19.00
N ASP A 226 -8.00 5.38 -19.17
CA ASP A 226 -7.98 6.42 -20.17
C ASP A 226 -8.42 7.75 -19.53
N SER A 227 -8.46 8.80 -20.36
CA SER A 227 -8.61 10.20 -19.94
C SER A 227 -9.69 10.46 -18.90
N ASN A 228 -10.79 9.72 -18.89
CA ASN A 228 -11.86 9.93 -17.92
C ASN A 228 -12.42 8.63 -17.33
N SER A 229 -11.83 7.48 -17.63
CA SER A 229 -12.33 6.20 -17.12
C SER A 229 -11.21 5.24 -16.74
N ALA A 230 -11.50 4.37 -15.77
CA ALA A 230 -10.63 3.29 -15.37
C ALA A 230 -11.47 2.02 -15.21
N THR A 231 -11.10 0.96 -15.92
CA THR A 231 -11.79 -0.33 -15.88
C THR A 231 -10.82 -1.38 -15.37
N VAL A 232 -11.27 -2.26 -14.47
CA VAL A 232 -10.49 -3.42 -14.04
C VAL A 232 -11.41 -4.61 -13.80
N ASP A 233 -10.90 -5.76 -14.19
CA ASP A 233 -11.47 -7.07 -13.96
C ASP A 233 -10.54 -7.85 -13.03
N ILE A 234 -11.10 -8.40 -11.96
CA ILE A 234 -10.37 -8.93 -10.81
C ILE A 234 -10.95 -10.29 -10.45
N LYS A 235 -10.07 -11.28 -10.29
CA LYS A 235 -10.41 -12.63 -9.84
C LYS A 235 -9.69 -12.93 -8.54
N PHE A 236 -10.44 -13.26 -7.50
CA PHE A 236 -9.94 -13.60 -6.18
C PHE A 236 -9.76 -15.11 -6.07
N ALA A 237 -8.51 -15.59 -6.07
CA ALA A 237 -8.22 -16.99 -5.78
C ALA A 237 -8.23 -17.29 -4.27
N GLU A 238 -7.96 -16.28 -3.45
CA GLU A 238 -8.01 -16.34 -1.99
C GLU A 238 -8.79 -15.14 -1.43
N TYR A 239 -9.19 -15.24 -0.16
CA TYR A 239 -9.74 -14.11 0.59
C TYR A 239 -8.76 -12.93 0.62
N GLY A 240 -9.27 -11.69 0.49
CA GLY A 240 -8.45 -10.48 0.39
C GLY A 240 -7.68 -10.06 1.66
N GLY A 241 -7.87 -10.75 2.79
CA GLY A 241 -7.08 -10.59 4.02
C GLY A 241 -7.61 -9.55 5.04
N GLY A 242 -8.56 -8.70 4.65
CA GLY A 242 -9.13 -7.62 5.49
C GLY A 242 -8.61 -6.24 5.11
N ASP A 243 -8.90 -5.21 5.91
CA ASP A 243 -8.71 -3.82 5.50
C ASP A 243 -7.30 -3.51 4.95
N TRP A 244 -7.27 -2.90 3.75
CA TRP A 244 -6.06 -2.56 2.97
C TRP A 244 -5.13 -3.75 2.67
N GLN A 245 -5.56 -4.99 2.87
CA GLN A 245 -4.74 -6.16 2.56
C GLN A 245 -4.88 -6.65 1.11
N THR A 246 -5.89 -6.19 0.37
CA THR A 246 -5.93 -6.28 -1.09
C THR A 246 -6.31 -4.92 -1.67
N GLN A 247 -5.46 -4.41 -2.55
CA GLN A 247 -5.57 -3.07 -3.11
C GLN A 247 -5.23 -3.08 -4.59
N LEU A 248 -5.95 -2.27 -5.36
CA LEU A 248 -5.58 -1.93 -6.73
C LEU A 248 -5.52 -0.41 -6.87
N ARG A 249 -4.55 0.09 -7.63
CA ARG A 249 -4.40 1.53 -7.85
C ARG A 249 -4.06 1.89 -9.28
N VAL A 250 -4.54 3.07 -9.70
CA VAL A 250 -4.04 3.84 -10.83
C VAL A 250 -3.44 5.12 -10.27
N LEU A 251 -2.16 5.35 -10.53
CA LEU A 251 -1.48 6.55 -10.02
C LEU A 251 -1.64 7.71 -11.02
N GLY A 252 -2.07 8.87 -10.57
CA GLY A 252 -2.17 10.10 -11.36
C GLY A 252 -0.83 10.51 -11.97
N SER A 253 0.29 10.18 -11.31
CA SER A 253 1.66 10.38 -11.82
C SER A 253 1.96 9.59 -13.10
N THR A 254 1.20 8.52 -13.38
CA THR A 254 1.33 7.73 -14.63
C THR A 254 0.54 8.33 -15.80
N ASN A 255 -0.12 9.47 -15.59
CA ASN A 255 -0.82 10.26 -16.60
C ASN A 255 -1.95 9.53 -17.35
N THR A 256 -2.60 8.55 -16.72
CA THR A 256 -3.61 7.70 -17.34
C THR A 256 -5.04 8.25 -17.23
N VAL A 257 -5.45 8.77 -16.07
CA VAL A 257 -6.77 9.40 -15.85
C VAL A 257 -6.60 10.91 -15.65
N GLY A 258 -7.42 11.69 -16.33
CA GLY A 258 -7.31 13.14 -16.48
C GLY A 258 -6.78 13.58 -17.85
N PRO A 259 -6.50 14.88 -18.06
CA PRO A 259 -6.58 15.95 -17.06
C PRO A 259 -8.04 16.34 -16.73
N LEU A 260 -8.29 16.54 -15.44
CA LEU A 260 -9.49 17.17 -14.90
C LEU A 260 -9.25 18.66 -14.67
N GLU A 261 -10.32 19.44 -14.65
CA GLU A 261 -10.24 20.85 -14.30
C GLU A 261 -10.18 21.02 -12.78
N ALA A 262 -9.05 21.50 -12.26
CA ALA A 262 -8.86 21.74 -10.85
C ALA A 262 -9.93 22.71 -10.29
N GLY A 263 -10.47 22.37 -9.12
CA GLY A 263 -11.52 23.10 -8.43
C GLY A 263 -12.95 22.77 -8.89
N LYS A 264 -13.14 21.99 -9.96
CA LYS A 264 -14.47 21.63 -10.48
C LYS A 264 -15.02 20.37 -9.81
N ASP A 265 -16.35 20.31 -9.75
CA ASP A 265 -17.08 19.14 -9.25
C ASP A 265 -17.29 18.11 -10.36
N TYR A 266 -17.10 16.85 -9.99
CA TYR A 266 -17.26 15.66 -10.82
C TYR A 266 -18.14 14.63 -10.09
N LYS A 267 -18.84 13.83 -10.88
CA LYS A 267 -19.46 12.57 -10.45
C LYS A 267 -18.58 11.43 -10.93
N VAL A 268 -18.15 10.58 -10.00
CA VAL A 268 -17.51 9.31 -10.32
C VAL A 268 -18.62 8.27 -10.38
N LYS A 269 -18.98 7.87 -11.60
CA LYS A 269 -19.89 6.75 -11.83
C LYS A 269 -19.10 5.47 -11.68
N VAL A 270 -19.54 4.59 -10.79
CA VAL A 270 -18.92 3.30 -10.52
C VAL A 270 -19.91 2.23 -10.93
N ASP A 271 -19.75 1.74 -12.16
CA ASP A 271 -20.48 0.59 -12.67
C ASP A 271 -19.71 -0.66 -12.32
N TYR A 272 -20.36 -1.67 -11.74
CA TYR A 272 -19.68 -2.90 -11.35
C TYR A 272 -20.55 -4.14 -11.52
N THR A 273 -19.91 -5.29 -11.65
CA THR A 273 -20.54 -6.61 -11.55
C THR A 273 -19.71 -7.45 -10.59
N ALA A 274 -20.31 -7.85 -9.47
CA ALA A 274 -19.68 -8.69 -8.46
C ALA A 274 -20.34 -10.07 -8.47
N SER A 275 -19.57 -11.14 -8.30
CA SER A 275 -20.12 -12.51 -8.23
C SER A 275 -20.63 -12.88 -6.84
N LYS A 276 -20.25 -12.11 -5.82
CA LYS A 276 -20.58 -12.28 -4.39
C LYS A 276 -20.66 -10.92 -3.73
N ALA A 277 -21.40 -10.84 -2.63
CA ALA A 277 -21.50 -9.62 -1.86
C ALA A 277 -20.32 -9.43 -0.88
N PHE A 278 -19.76 -8.23 -0.80
CA PHE A 278 -18.71 -7.87 0.16
C PHE A 278 -18.61 -6.35 0.38
N ASP A 279 -17.92 -5.95 1.45
CA ASP A 279 -17.63 -4.55 1.74
C ASP A 279 -16.27 -4.16 1.14
N GLY A 280 -16.18 -2.97 0.55
CA GLY A 280 -14.93 -2.41 0.04
C GLY A 280 -14.93 -0.89 0.11
N LEU A 281 -13.91 -0.28 -0.48
CA LEU A 281 -13.77 1.16 -0.52
C LEU A 281 -13.21 1.60 -1.89
N VAL A 282 -13.81 2.66 -2.42
CA VAL A 282 -13.33 3.36 -3.62
C VAL A 282 -12.82 4.73 -3.19
N LYS A 283 -11.58 5.05 -3.55
CA LYS A 283 -10.95 6.34 -3.28
C LYS A 283 -10.49 6.99 -4.59
N VAL A 284 -10.84 8.26 -4.77
CA VAL A 284 -10.42 9.10 -5.91
C VAL A 284 -9.83 10.39 -5.36
N GLY A 285 -8.55 10.65 -5.62
CA GLY A 285 -7.80 11.66 -4.88
C GLY A 285 -7.89 11.37 -3.38
N GLU A 286 -8.16 12.38 -2.55
CA GLU A 286 -8.40 12.18 -1.10
C GLU A 286 -9.83 11.75 -0.74
N LYS A 287 -10.76 11.73 -1.70
CA LYS A 287 -12.15 11.36 -1.43
C LYS A 287 -12.31 9.85 -1.40
N ALA A 288 -12.57 9.29 -0.22
CA ALA A 288 -12.94 7.89 -0.03
C ALA A 288 -14.46 7.72 0.18
N GLU A 289 -15.00 6.60 -0.31
CA GLU A 289 -16.39 6.16 -0.10
C GLU A 289 -16.40 4.65 0.16
N ASN A 290 -17.09 4.24 1.24
CA ASN A 290 -17.32 2.82 1.52
C ASN A 290 -18.40 2.29 0.57
N VAL A 291 -18.12 1.18 -0.09
CA VAL A 291 -19.00 0.55 -1.06
C VAL A 291 -19.40 -0.83 -0.56
N LYS A 292 -20.70 -1.09 -0.54
CA LYS A 292 -21.23 -2.46 -0.36
C LYS A 292 -21.45 -3.06 -1.73
N PHE A 293 -20.47 -3.81 -2.22
CA PHE A 293 -20.57 -4.49 -3.50
C PHE A 293 -21.64 -5.59 -3.35
N ALA A 294 -22.83 -5.33 -3.87
CA ALA A 294 -23.88 -6.33 -3.98
C ALA A 294 -23.61 -7.28 -5.15
N GLU A 295 -23.99 -8.55 -5.01
CA GLU A 295 -23.93 -9.53 -6.10
C GLU A 295 -24.75 -9.06 -7.32
N GLY A 296 -24.23 -9.31 -8.52
CA GLY A 296 -24.81 -8.89 -9.79
C GLY A 296 -24.30 -7.54 -10.30
N THR A 297 -24.92 -7.05 -11.38
CA THR A 297 -24.57 -5.78 -12.02
C THR A 297 -25.27 -4.61 -11.36
N ASN A 298 -24.51 -3.61 -10.94
CA ASN A 298 -24.95 -2.48 -10.16
C ASN A 298 -24.20 -1.20 -10.56
N SER A 299 -24.69 -0.05 -10.10
CA SER A 299 -24.05 1.24 -10.32
C SER A 299 -24.24 2.14 -9.10
N LEU A 300 -23.25 2.97 -8.80
CA LEU A 300 -23.33 4.02 -7.78
C LEU A 300 -22.60 5.28 -8.23
N GLU A 301 -22.88 6.39 -7.57
CA GLU A 301 -22.22 7.67 -7.84
C GLU A 301 -21.52 8.22 -6.60
N ILE A 302 -20.26 8.60 -6.76
CA ILE A 302 -19.47 9.30 -5.73
C ILE A 302 -19.29 10.74 -6.18
N SER A 303 -19.57 11.69 -5.29
CA SER A 303 -19.28 13.10 -5.56
C SER A 303 -17.80 13.38 -5.27
N TYR A 304 -17.10 13.96 -6.24
CA TYR A 304 -15.66 14.24 -6.17
C TYR A 304 -15.39 15.67 -6.63
N LYS A 305 -14.57 16.40 -5.88
CA LYS A 305 -14.08 17.72 -6.31
C LYS A 305 -12.64 17.56 -6.75
N ALA A 306 -12.32 17.92 -7.99
CA ALA A 306 -10.97 17.77 -8.52
C ALA A 306 -10.00 18.71 -7.81
N GLU A 307 -9.08 18.17 -7.01
CA GLU A 307 -8.01 18.95 -6.38
C GLU A 307 -6.74 18.98 -7.24
N THR A 308 -6.53 17.90 -8.00
CA THR A 308 -5.45 17.76 -8.97
C THR A 308 -6.03 17.49 -10.35
N GLU A 309 -5.26 17.81 -11.39
CA GLU A 309 -5.65 17.46 -12.76
C GLU A 309 -5.66 15.93 -12.97
N LYS A 310 -4.90 15.18 -12.19
CA LYS A 310 -4.73 13.73 -12.34
C LYS A 310 -4.83 13.07 -10.98
N PRO A 311 -6.03 12.69 -10.55
CA PRO A 311 -6.20 12.05 -9.26
C PRO A 311 -5.67 10.63 -9.30
N ASP A 312 -5.16 10.16 -8.16
CA ASP A 312 -5.00 8.74 -7.94
C ASP A 312 -6.38 8.07 -7.78
N ILE A 313 -6.49 6.82 -8.21
CA ILE A 313 -7.64 5.95 -7.97
C ILE A 313 -7.16 4.77 -7.16
N TYR A 314 -7.86 4.46 -6.07
CA TYR A 314 -7.61 3.29 -5.24
C TYR A 314 -8.89 2.49 -5.05
N LEU A 315 -8.75 1.17 -5.13
CA LEU A 315 -9.71 0.20 -4.69
C LEU A 315 -9.12 -0.53 -3.50
N ASN A 316 -9.82 -0.52 -2.36
CA ASN A 316 -9.51 -1.38 -1.23
C ASN A 316 -10.57 -2.49 -1.19
N LEU A 317 -10.13 -3.70 -1.47
CA LEU A 317 -10.97 -4.88 -1.69
C LEU A 317 -10.60 -6.01 -0.71
N GLY A 318 -10.02 -5.65 0.43
CA GLY A 318 -9.49 -6.60 1.39
C GLY A 318 -10.52 -7.57 1.97
N TYR A 319 -11.80 -7.22 2.00
CA TYR A 319 -12.87 -8.11 2.49
C TYR A 319 -13.53 -8.95 1.40
N ALA A 320 -13.03 -8.90 0.16
CA ALA A 320 -13.54 -9.75 -0.91
C ALA A 320 -13.32 -11.25 -0.59
N PRO A 321 -14.37 -12.08 -0.71
CA PRO A 321 -14.27 -13.52 -0.48
C PRO A 321 -13.43 -14.21 -1.56
N ALA A 322 -12.93 -15.42 -1.24
CA ALA A 322 -12.35 -16.29 -2.25
C ALA A 322 -13.37 -16.66 -3.32
N ASP A 323 -12.90 -16.93 -4.54
CA ASP A 323 -13.69 -17.18 -5.76
C ASP A 323 -14.64 -16.03 -6.13
N GLU A 324 -14.33 -14.80 -5.73
CA GLU A 324 -15.01 -13.60 -6.24
C GLU A 324 -14.47 -13.21 -7.62
N GLU A 325 -15.36 -12.87 -8.54
CA GLU A 325 -15.05 -12.16 -9.78
C GLU A 325 -15.72 -10.80 -9.78
N LEU A 326 -14.90 -9.75 -9.74
CA LEU A 326 -15.33 -8.35 -9.74
C LEU A 326 -14.89 -7.67 -11.03
N ASN A 327 -15.85 -7.17 -11.79
CA ASN A 327 -15.62 -6.18 -12.84
C ASN A 327 -16.06 -4.81 -12.35
N ILE A 328 -15.22 -3.79 -12.51
CA ILE A 328 -15.55 -2.41 -12.12
C ILE A 328 -15.08 -1.45 -13.21
N LYS A 329 -15.93 -0.45 -13.49
CA LYS A 329 -15.64 0.69 -14.36
C LYS A 329 -15.96 1.97 -13.60
N LEU A 330 -14.93 2.79 -13.42
CA LEU A 330 -15.06 4.14 -12.90
C LEU A 330 -15.07 5.12 -14.07
N THR A 331 -16.01 6.05 -14.11
CA THR A 331 -16.07 7.13 -15.11
C THR A 331 -16.23 8.48 -14.41
N LEU A 332 -15.33 9.42 -14.67
CA LEU A 332 -15.39 10.78 -14.14
C LEU A 332 -16.16 11.67 -15.11
N VAL A 333 -17.30 12.19 -14.64
CA VAL A 333 -18.17 13.07 -15.41
C VAL A 333 -18.22 14.43 -14.72
N LYS A 334 -17.81 15.49 -15.43
CA LYS A 334 -17.90 16.85 -14.89
C LYS A 334 -19.35 17.21 -14.65
N VAL A 335 -19.68 17.75 -13.48
CA VAL A 335 -21.07 18.04 -13.11
C VAL A 335 -21.72 19.03 -14.08
N GLU A 336 -20.96 20.01 -14.57
CA GLU A 336 -21.42 21.03 -15.54
C GLU A 336 -21.82 20.42 -16.90
N ASP A 337 -21.29 19.25 -17.24
CA ASP A 337 -21.55 18.56 -18.51
C ASP A 337 -22.76 17.60 -18.41
N ILE A 338 -23.30 17.39 -17.20
CA ILE A 338 -24.49 16.57 -17.00
C ILE A 338 -25.71 17.36 -17.48
N GLN A 339 -26.18 17.05 -18.70
CA GLN A 339 -27.43 17.62 -19.20
C GLN A 339 -28.59 17.22 -18.27
N THR A 340 -29.28 18.23 -17.74
CA THR A 340 -30.61 18.04 -17.17
C THR A 340 -31.58 17.84 -18.34
N SER A 341 -31.99 16.59 -18.59
CA SER A 341 -33.11 16.30 -19.46
C SER A 341 -34.39 16.85 -18.82
N VAL A 342 -34.74 18.11 -19.14
CA VAL A 342 -36.11 18.58 -19.02
C VAL A 342 -36.88 17.96 -20.19
N ASP A 343 -37.70 16.96 -19.91
CA ASP A 343 -38.65 16.42 -20.89
C ASP A 343 -39.72 17.51 -21.18
N PRO A 344 -39.78 18.09 -22.39
CA PRO A 344 -40.75 19.13 -22.71
C PRO A 344 -42.17 18.58 -22.98
N THR A 345 -42.45 17.28 -22.75
CA THR A 345 -43.73 16.66 -23.14
C THR A 345 -44.63 16.18 -21.99
N SER A 346 -44.52 16.75 -20.79
CA SER A 346 -45.58 16.63 -19.78
C SER A 346 -46.77 17.57 -20.09
N ASN A 347 -47.56 17.22 -21.12
CA ASN A 347 -48.92 17.75 -21.27
C ASN A 347 -49.80 17.10 -20.21
N ASN A 348 -49.85 17.72 -19.03
CA ASN A 348 -50.80 17.35 -17.99
C ASN A 348 -52.20 17.86 -18.39
N VAL A 349 -52.89 17.08 -19.23
CA VAL A 349 -54.31 17.28 -19.54
C VAL A 349 -55.10 17.00 -18.26
N THR A 350 -55.50 18.06 -17.56
CA THR A 350 -56.51 17.97 -16.51
C THR A 350 -57.87 17.93 -17.20
N SER A 351 -58.39 16.72 -17.38
CA SER A 351 -59.81 16.48 -17.66
C SER A 351 -60.61 16.87 -16.42
N ALA A 352 -61.32 17.99 -16.48
CA ALA A 352 -62.31 18.35 -15.48
C ALA A 352 -63.65 17.69 -15.84
N ASP A 353 -64.06 16.75 -14.99
CA ASP A 353 -65.32 16.04 -15.06
C ASP A 353 -66.51 16.92 -14.62
N VAL A 354 -67.59 16.79 -15.39
CA VAL A 354 -69.02 16.78 -15.01
C VAL A 354 -69.62 17.96 -14.24
N THR A 355 -70.51 18.70 -14.91
CA THR A 355 -71.67 19.33 -14.26
C THR A 355 -72.95 18.58 -14.64
N SER A 356 -73.73 18.29 -13.60
CA SER A 356 -74.97 17.49 -13.55
C SER A 356 -76.09 18.01 -14.46
N PRO A 357 -77.00 17.14 -14.96
CA PRO A 357 -78.28 17.58 -15.49
C PRO A 357 -79.29 17.74 -14.35
N ASP A 358 -80.17 18.74 -14.44
CA ASP A 358 -81.54 18.60 -13.94
C ASP A 358 -82.48 19.47 -14.80
N ALA A 359 -83.50 18.80 -15.34
CA ALA A 359 -84.68 19.39 -15.96
C ALA A 359 -85.56 20.01 -14.84
N THR A 360 -86.51 20.93 -14.98
CA THR A 360 -87.53 21.21 -16.02
C THR A 360 -88.31 22.44 -15.51
N SER A 361 -88.86 23.27 -16.40
CA SER A 361 -90.12 24.06 -16.25
C SER A 361 -90.09 25.18 -17.31
N ALA A 362 -90.67 24.96 -18.49
CA ALA A 362 -92.06 25.27 -18.83
C ALA A 362 -92.36 26.79 -18.88
N ASP A 363 -92.76 27.22 -20.09
CA ASP A 363 -93.27 28.52 -20.53
C ASP A 363 -94.20 29.24 -19.54
N VAL A 364 -94.30 30.57 -19.70
CA VAL A 364 -95.58 31.28 -20.02
C VAL A 364 -95.28 32.77 -20.31
N THR A 365 -95.63 33.15 -21.56
CA THR A 365 -95.98 34.47 -22.16
C THR A 365 -95.06 35.67 -22.06
#